data_AF-A0A521MSZ3-F1
#
_entry.id   AF-A0A521MSZ3-F1
#
_cell.length_a   1.000
_cell.length_b   1.000
_cell.length_c   1.000
_cell.angle_alpha   90.00
_cell.angle_beta   90.00
_cell.angle_gamma   90.00
#
_symmetry.space_group_name_H-M   'P 1'
#
loop_
_entity.id
_entity.type
_entity.pdbx_description
1 polymer ?
#
loop_
_entity_poly.entity_id
_entity_poly.type
_entity_poly.pdbx_seq_one_letter_code
_entity_poly.pdbx_strand_id
1 'polypeptide(L)' 'MLGNLTGWHLLMILAVILLLFGATRLPALSRSLGQSMRIFKSETRKLHEEDGGGEPAAKTDE' A
#
# COMPACT_ATOMS: atom_id res chain seq x y z
N MET A 1 16.08 14.43 -18.36
CA MET A 1 16.89 13.18 -18.28
C MET A 1 16.29 12.13 -17.32
N LEU A 2 14.96 12.08 -17.10
CA LEU A 2 14.30 11.13 -16.19
C LEU A 2 13.37 10.12 -16.90
N GLY A 3 13.27 10.20 -18.23
CA GLY A 3 12.32 9.41 -19.04
C GLY A 3 12.66 7.94 -19.28
N ASN A 4 13.72 7.42 -18.66
CA ASN A 4 14.14 6.01 -18.79
C ASN A 4 13.82 5.14 -17.56
N LEU A 5 13.20 5.70 -16.51
CA LEU A 5 12.95 5.00 -15.24
C LEU A 5 11.58 4.33 -15.15
N THR A 6 10.73 4.46 -16.17
CA THR A 6 9.29 4.48 -15.94
C THR A 6 8.55 3.15 -15.99
N GLY A 7 9.19 2.03 -16.33
CA GLY A 7 8.48 0.74 -16.29
C GLY A 7 9.35 -0.49 -16.30
N TRP A 8 10.30 -0.58 -17.23
CA TRP A 8 11.11 -1.80 -17.37
C TRP A 8 12.03 -2.04 -16.17
N HIS A 9 12.59 -0.97 -15.59
CA HIS A 9 13.41 -1.04 -14.39
C HIS A 9 12.63 -1.54 -13.17
N LEU A 10 11.38 -1.09 -13.00
CA LEU A 10 10.54 -1.53 -11.89
C LEU A 10 10.19 -3.03 -12.02
N LEU A 11 9.97 -3.50 -13.24
CA LEU A 11 9.69 -4.90 -13.55
C LEU A 11 10.93 -5.78 -13.29
N MET A 12 12.14 -5.31 -13.64
CA MET A 12 13.41 -5.96 -13.30
C MET A 12 13.63 -6.04 -11.78
N ILE A 13 13.39 -4.96 -11.05
CA ILE A 13 13.50 -4.95 -9.59
C ILE A 13 12.51 -5.94 -8.97
N LEU A 14 11.26 -5.96 -9.43
CA LEU A 14 10.26 -6.92 -8.99
C LEU A 14 10.69 -8.37 -9.27
N ALA A 15 11.28 -8.64 -10.44
CA ALA A 15 11.81 -9.95 -10.79
C ALA A 15 12.94 -10.39 -9.84
N VAL A 16 13.87 -9.48 -9.49
CA VAL A 16 14.95 -9.76 -8.53
C VAL A 16 14.38 -10.05 -7.13
N ILE A 17 13.40 -9.27 -6.68
CA ILE A 17 12.74 -9.51 -5.37
C ILE A 17 12.01 -10.86 -5.38
N LEU A 18 11.32 -11.22 -6.48
CA LEU A 18 10.68 -12.53 -6.63
C LEU A 18 11.68 -13.68 -6.63
N LEU A 19 12.88 -13.50 -7.18
CA LEU A 19 13.96 -14.50 -7.15
C LEU A 19 14.54 -14.70 -5.74
N LEU A 20 14.74 -13.62 -4.98
CA LEU A 20 15.31 -13.67 -3.63
C LEU A 20 14.31 -14.14 -2.57
N PHE A 21 13.08 -13.63 -2.63
CA PHE A 21 12.04 -13.91 -1.64
C PHE A 21 11.14 -15.09 -2.07
N GLY A 22 11.03 -15.39 -3.36
CA GLY A 22 10.10 -16.37 -3.90
C GLY A 22 8.69 -15.82 -4.11
N ALA A 23 7.96 -16.40 -5.06
CA ALA A 23 6.61 -15.98 -5.44
C ALA A 23 5.56 -16.08 -4.31
N THR A 24 5.81 -16.90 -3.29
CA THR A 24 4.88 -17.11 -2.16
C THR A 24 5.15 -16.20 -0.95
N ARG A 25 6.35 -15.62 -0.82
CA ARG A 25 6.69 -14.75 0.33
C ARG A 25 6.23 -13.31 0.14
N LEU A 26 6.34 -12.77 -1.07
CA LEU A 26 5.82 -11.44 -1.41
C LEU A 26 4.32 -11.26 -1.08
N PRO A 27 3.41 -12.16 -1.51
CA PRO A 27 1.99 -12.05 -1.19
C PRO A 27 1.66 -12.30 0.28
N ALA A 28 2.48 -13.11 0.99
CA ALA A 28 2.29 -13.33 2.41
C ALA A 28 2.64 -12.06 3.23
N LEU A 29 3.77 -11.42 2.90
CA LEU A 29 4.21 -10.18 3.53
C LEU A 29 3.26 -9.02 3.21
N SER A 30 2.78 -8.91 1.97
CA SER A 30 1.82 -7.86 1.61
C SER A 30 0.48 -8.04 2.30
N ARG A 31 0.00 -9.29 2.50
CA ARG A 31 -1.21 -9.57 3.28
C ARG A 31 -1.06 -9.16 4.74
N SER A 32 0.04 -9.53 5.40
CA SER A 32 0.25 -9.16 6.81
C SER A 32 0.39 -7.64 6.98
N LEU A 33 1.16 -6.98 6.11
CA LEU A 33 1.31 -5.52 6.11
C LEU A 33 -0.01 -4.81 5.79
N GLY A 34 -0.79 -5.33 4.83
CA GLY A 34 -2.10 -4.80 4.47
C GLY A 34 -3.11 -4.90 5.61
N GLN A 35 -3.09 -6.00 6.37
CA GLN A 35 -3.92 -6.15 7.57
C GLN A 35 -3.51 -5.14 8.65
N SER A 36 -2.21 -4.96 8.91
CA SER A 36 -1.72 -3.95 9.86
C SER A 36 -2.09 -2.53 9.43
N MET A 37 -1.94 -2.18 8.15
CA MET A 37 -2.33 -0.88 7.61
C MET A 37 -3.84 -0.64 7.69
N ARG A 38 -4.67 -1.67 7.48
CA ARG A 38 -6.14 -1.55 7.62
C ARG A 38 -6.52 -1.25 9.06
N ILE A 39 -5.96 -1.99 10.02
CA ILE A 39 -6.21 -1.75 11.44
C ILE A 39 -5.75 -0.34 11.83
N PHE A 40 -4.51 0.02 11.46
CA PHE A 40 -3.97 1.36 11.71
C PHE A 40 -4.88 2.46 11.13
N LYS A 41 -5.28 2.35 9.86
CA LYS A 41 -6.17 3.32 9.22
C LYS A 41 -7.54 3.40 9.89
N SER A 42 -8.10 2.28 10.32
CA SER A 42 -9.39 2.24 11.04
C SER A 42 -9.29 2.92 12.40
N GLU A 43 -8.23 2.66 13.18
CA GLU A 43 -8.01 3.31 14.46
C GLU A 43 -7.71 4.81 14.28
N THR A 44 -6.85 5.19 13.34
CA THR A 44 -6.57 6.61 13.03
C THR A 44 -7.82 7.37 12.58
N ARG A 45 -8.73 6.73 11.83
CA ARG A 45 -9.98 7.36 11.40
C ARG A 45 -10.90 7.65 12.59
N LYS A 46 -11.03 6.71 13.54
CA LYS A 46 -11.82 6.90 14.77
C LYS A 46 -11.28 8.07 15.59
N LEU A 47 -9.95 8.13 15.78
CA LEU A 47 -9.31 9.25 16.47
C LEU A 47 -9.61 10.61 15.81
N HIS A 48 -9.66 10.64 14.47
CA HIS A 48 -9.99 11.86 13.72
C HIS A 48 -11.49 12.22 13.79
N GLU A 49 -12.38 11.23 13.91
CA GLU A 49 -13.82 11.43 14.10
C GLU A 49 -14.17 11.89 15.53
N GLU A 50 -13.41 11.47 16.54
CA GLU A 50 -13.64 11.79 17.96
C GLU A 50 -13.14 13.19 18.37
N ASP A 51 -12.14 13.76 17.67
CA ASP A 51 -11.57 15.09 17.97
C ASP A 51 -12.34 16.29 17.36
N GLY A 52 -13.53 16.06 16.78
CA GLY A 52 -14.43 17.16 16.39
C GLY A 52 -14.08 17.87 15.07
N GLY A 53 -13.69 17.10 14.04
CA GLY A 53 -13.43 17.63 12.70
C GLY A 53 -13.75 16.64 11.58
N GLY A 54 -15.03 16.28 11.39
CA GLY A 54 -15.49 15.74 10.09
C GLY A 54 -15.36 16.82 9.02
N GLU A 55 -14.91 16.60 7.78
CA GLU A 55 -15.23 15.56 6.79
C GLU A 55 -14.49 15.93 5.46
N PRO A 56 -14.39 15.14 4.35
CA PRO A 56 -14.55 13.71 4.09
C PRO A 56 -13.29 13.06 3.45
N ALA A 57 -13.23 11.73 3.43
CA ALA A 57 -12.42 11.01 2.43
C ALA A 57 -13.16 9.78 1.90
N ALA A 58 -14.29 10.03 1.22
CA ALA A 58 -14.89 9.10 0.25
C ALA A 58 -15.96 9.83 -0.57
N LYS A 59 -15.54 10.72 -1.47
CA LYS A 59 -16.26 10.95 -2.73
C LYS A 59 -15.49 10.21 -3.81
N THR A 60 -15.84 8.96 -4.03
CA THR A 60 -15.63 8.25 -5.31
C THR A 60 -16.74 7.22 -5.40
N ASP A 61 -17.94 7.74 -5.66
CA ASP A 61 -19.00 7.04 -6.37
C ASP A 61 -18.92 7.58 -7.79
N GLU A 62 -18.28 6.83 -8.68
CA GLU A 62 -18.53 6.70 -10.14
C GLU A 62 -17.51 5.72 -10.77
#